data_AF-X1EX02-F1
#
_entry.id   AF-X1EX02-F1
#
_cell.length_a   1.000
_cell.length_b   1.000
_cell.length_c   1.000
_cell.angle_alpha   90.00
_cell.angle_beta   90.00
_cell.angle_gamma   90.00
#
_symmetry.space_group_name_H-M   'P 1'
#
loop_
_entity.id
_entity.type
_entity.pdbx_description
1 polymer ?
#
loop_
_entity_poly.entity_id
_entity_poly.type
_entity_poly.pdbx_seq_one_letter_code
_entity_poly.pdbx_strand_id
1 'polypeptide(L)'
;MEDIENILLKIQDITNPQEINDILIKLSKNPNEKTLVIVDYFLDSLNATILNKIKLNLVFLIGAIGSVTVLNRKYLNFLIESYFNSDRWVRNEIIQSFLVILQNHEYNNEIYQIIEHALNEDYVPIKKSALSVLMILKELPEKVILTLLRILDT
;
A
#
# COMPACT_ATOMS: atom_id res chain seq x y z
N MET A 1 -8.41 -14.30 19.73
CA MET A 1 -8.13 -13.10 18.92
C MET A 1 -7.57 -12.08 19.89
N GLU A 2 -6.32 -11.67 19.73
CA GLU A 2 -5.73 -10.67 20.62
C GLU A 2 -6.53 -9.38 20.49
N ASP A 3 -6.86 -8.75 21.62
CA ASP A 3 -7.71 -7.57 21.65
C ASP A 3 -6.98 -6.38 21.01
N ILE A 4 -7.57 -5.78 19.99
CA ILE A 4 -6.97 -4.69 19.22
C ILE A 4 -6.63 -3.51 20.13
N GLU A 5 -7.44 -3.25 21.15
CA GLU A 5 -7.16 -2.20 22.14
C GLU A 5 -5.86 -2.46 22.89
N ASN A 6 -5.63 -3.71 23.33
CA ASN A 6 -4.39 -4.09 23.99
C ASN A 6 -3.17 -4.00 23.05
N ILE A 7 -3.34 -4.29 21.76
CA ILE A 7 -2.25 -4.12 20.78
C ILE A 7 -1.94 -2.64 20.57
N LEU A 8 -2.97 -1.79 20.47
CA LEU A 8 -2.78 -0.35 20.31
C LEU A 8 -2.04 0.26 21.51
N LEU A 9 -2.40 -0.12 22.74
CA LEU A 9 -1.69 0.31 23.95
C LEU A 9 -0.21 -0.11 23.92
N LYS A 10 0.08 -1.36 23.55
CA LYS A 10 1.47 -1.83 23.39
C LYS A 10 2.24 -0.99 22.36
N ILE A 11 1.62 -0.70 21.21
CA ILE A 11 2.25 0.08 20.14
C ILE A 11 2.57 1.52 20.60
N GLN A 12 1.71 2.11 21.42
CA GLN A 12 1.90 3.47 21.95
C GLN A 12 3.13 3.57 22.86
N ASP A 13 3.46 2.49 23.57
CA ASP A 13 4.61 2.43 24.47
C ASP A 13 5.92 1.99 23.79
N ILE A 14 5.84 1.40 22.58
CA ILE A 14 7.01 0.90 21.85
C ILE A 14 7.66 2.02 21.03
N THR A 15 8.94 2.27 21.29
CA THR A 15 9.77 3.16 20.46
C THR A 15 10.63 2.41 19.43
N ASN A 16 10.75 1.08 19.58
CA ASN A 16 11.56 0.23 18.71
C ASN A 16 10.80 -0.10 17.41
N PRO A 17 11.28 0.37 16.24
CA PRO A 17 10.61 0.11 14.96
C PRO A 17 10.53 -1.37 14.59
N GLN A 18 11.48 -2.21 15.05
CA GLN A 18 11.46 -3.64 14.73
C GLN A 18 10.30 -4.35 15.42
N GLU A 19 10.02 -4.02 16.67
CA GLU A 19 8.90 -4.60 17.42
C GLU A 19 7.57 -4.17 16.81
N ILE A 20 7.45 -2.91 16.39
CA ILE A 20 6.28 -2.42 15.64
C ILE A 20 6.12 -3.21 14.33
N ASN A 21 7.19 -3.38 13.57
CA ASN A 21 7.18 -4.15 12.32
C ASN A 21 6.69 -5.59 12.52
N ASP A 22 7.16 -6.27 13.58
CA ASP A 22 6.73 -7.62 13.90
C ASP A 22 5.22 -7.68 14.23
N ILE A 23 4.69 -6.65 14.90
CA ILE A 23 3.25 -6.52 15.19
C ILE A 23 2.47 -6.30 13.89
N LEU A 24 2.89 -5.37 13.03
CA LEU A 24 2.25 -5.09 11.73
C LEU A 24 2.17 -6.34 10.86
N ILE A 25 3.26 -7.12 10.80
CA ILE A 25 3.32 -8.39 10.05
C ILE A 25 2.35 -9.41 10.66
N LYS A 26 2.27 -9.53 11.98
CA LYS A 26 1.32 -10.45 12.65
C LYS A 26 -0.12 -10.08 12.34
N LEU A 27 -0.47 -8.80 12.40
CA LEU A 27 -1.81 -8.29 12.09
C LEU A 27 -2.20 -8.56 10.64
N SER A 28 -1.24 -8.43 9.71
CA SER A 28 -1.46 -8.65 8.28
C SER A 28 -1.82 -10.10 7.92
N LYS A 29 -1.48 -11.08 8.77
CA LYS A 29 -1.81 -12.50 8.53
C LYS A 29 -3.29 -12.82 8.72
N ASN A 30 -4.00 -12.03 9.53
CA ASN A 30 -5.43 -12.16 9.77
C ASN A 30 -6.06 -10.77 9.69
N PRO A 31 -6.18 -10.20 8.47
CA PRO A 31 -6.62 -8.83 8.30
C PRO A 31 -8.06 -8.64 8.77
N ASN A 32 -8.32 -7.50 9.40
CA ASN A 32 -9.63 -7.12 9.94
C ASN A 32 -9.76 -5.60 9.86
N GLU A 33 -10.94 -5.10 9.49
CA GLU A 33 -11.28 -3.68 9.50
C GLU A 33 -10.95 -3.01 10.83
N LYS A 34 -11.18 -3.68 11.97
CA LYS A 34 -10.87 -3.12 13.30
C LYS A 34 -9.40 -2.76 13.47
N THR A 35 -8.50 -3.41 12.73
CA THR A 35 -7.07 -3.13 12.75
C THR A 35 -6.73 -1.75 12.17
N LEU A 36 -7.64 -1.12 11.42
CA LEU A 36 -7.45 0.23 10.91
C LEU A 36 -7.21 1.28 12.01
N VAL A 37 -7.69 1.06 13.24
CA VAL A 37 -7.37 1.96 14.37
C VAL A 37 -5.87 2.07 14.64
N ILE A 38 -5.11 0.99 14.39
CA ILE A 38 -3.66 0.97 14.52
C ILE A 38 -3.02 1.73 13.36
N VAL A 39 -3.56 1.59 12.15
CA VAL A 39 -3.13 2.37 10.99
C VAL A 39 -3.36 3.86 11.23
N ASP A 40 -4.55 4.24 11.70
CA ASP A 40 -4.90 5.62 12.03
C ASP A 40 -3.94 6.22 13.06
N TYR A 41 -3.60 5.48 14.12
CA TYR A 41 -2.59 5.93 15.08
C TYR A 41 -1.25 6.27 14.40
N PHE A 42 -0.78 5.42 13.48
CA PHE A 42 0.48 5.67 12.77
C PHE A 42 0.42 6.84 11.80
N LEU A 43 -0.72 7.05 11.14
CA LEU A 43 -0.91 8.14 10.19
C LEU A 43 -1.08 9.49 10.89
N ASP A 44 -1.75 9.53 12.05
CA ASP A 44 -2.15 10.77 12.70
C ASP A 44 -1.16 11.25 13.77
N SER A 45 -0.44 10.32 14.42
CA SER A 45 0.23 10.60 15.70
C SER A 45 1.73 10.33 15.72
N LEU A 46 2.31 9.66 14.71
CA LEU A 46 3.69 9.18 14.79
C LEU A 46 4.71 10.17 14.23
N ASN A 47 5.87 10.23 14.88
CA ASN A 47 7.06 10.91 14.36
C ASN A 47 7.46 10.32 12.99
N ALA A 48 7.68 11.18 11.99
CA ALA A 48 8.08 10.83 10.64
C ALA A 48 9.27 9.84 10.55
N THR A 49 10.17 9.88 11.53
CA THR A 49 11.33 8.98 11.62
C THR A 49 10.93 7.54 11.88
N ILE A 50 9.99 7.29 12.81
CA ILE A 50 9.52 5.93 13.07
C ILE A 50 8.62 5.49 11.92
N LEU A 51 7.74 6.36 11.44
CA LEU A 51 6.86 6.07 10.31
C LEU A 51 7.66 5.59 9.09
N ASN A 52 8.76 6.27 8.76
CA ASN A 52 9.64 5.86 7.66
C ASN A 52 10.27 4.47 7.87
N LYS A 53 10.58 4.08 9.10
CA LYS A 53 11.18 2.77 9.42
C LYS A 53 10.17 1.61 9.40
N ILE A 54 8.87 1.91 9.53
CA ILE A 54 7.80 0.90 9.53
C ILE A 54 6.97 0.93 8.24
N LYS A 55 7.18 1.93 7.37
CA LYS A 55 6.33 2.25 6.22
C LYS A 55 6.05 1.04 5.32
N LEU A 56 7.06 0.23 5.03
CA LEU A 56 6.90 -0.98 4.21
C LEU A 56 5.83 -1.91 4.78
N ASN A 57 5.92 -2.23 6.07
CA ASN A 57 4.99 -3.15 6.73
C ASN A 57 3.63 -2.49 7.01
N LEU A 58 3.60 -1.16 7.15
CA LEU A 58 2.34 -0.42 7.24
C LEU A 58 1.57 -0.47 5.92
N VAL A 59 2.26 -0.27 4.78
CA VAL A 59 1.67 -0.45 3.44
C VAL A 59 1.16 -1.88 3.26
N PHE A 60 1.98 -2.89 3.60
CA PHE A 60 1.60 -4.29 3.54
C PHE A 60 0.32 -4.58 4.34
N LEU A 61 0.22 -4.05 5.56
CA LEU A 61 -0.98 -4.18 6.40
C LEU A 61 -2.21 -3.52 5.76
N ILE A 62 -2.07 -2.31 5.20
CA ILE A 62 -3.16 -1.62 4.49
C ILE A 62 -3.65 -2.46 3.30
N GLY A 63 -2.72 -3.01 2.50
CA GLY A 63 -3.06 -3.93 1.41
C GLY A 63 -3.81 -5.17 1.89
N ALA A 64 -3.33 -5.80 2.97
CA ALA A 64 -3.99 -6.96 3.57
C ALA A 64 -5.42 -6.63 4.06
N ILE A 65 -5.62 -5.50 4.73
CA ILE A 65 -6.96 -5.06 5.16
C ILE A 65 -7.84 -4.77 3.93
N GLY A 66 -7.33 -4.07 2.93
CA GLY A 66 -8.08 -3.72 1.72
C GLY A 66 -8.47 -4.92 0.85
N SER A 67 -7.79 -6.06 1.01
CA SER A 67 -8.18 -7.32 0.37
C SER A 67 -9.48 -7.92 0.92
N VAL A 68 -9.89 -7.55 2.15
CA VAL A 68 -11.09 -8.06 2.81
C VAL A 68 -12.09 -6.97 3.19
N THR A 69 -11.77 -5.70 2.95
CA THR A 69 -12.59 -4.56 3.38
C THR A 69 -12.48 -3.37 2.44
N VAL A 70 -13.58 -2.63 2.30
CA VAL A 70 -13.59 -1.38 1.55
C VAL A 70 -12.88 -0.28 2.36
N LEU A 71 -11.63 0.05 2.02
CA LEU A 71 -10.85 1.16 2.57
C LEU A 71 -11.45 2.53 2.21
N ASN A 72 -11.42 3.46 3.17
CA ASN A 72 -11.73 4.86 2.87
C ASN A 72 -10.60 5.56 2.08
N ARG A 73 -10.90 6.77 1.60
CA ARG A 73 -9.96 7.59 0.81
C ARG A 73 -8.69 8.00 1.56
N LYS A 74 -8.70 8.17 2.88
CA LYS A 74 -7.50 8.52 3.70
C LYS A 74 -6.37 7.52 3.48
N TYR A 75 -6.68 6.21 3.50
CA TYR A 75 -5.68 5.16 3.32
C TYR A 75 -5.14 5.14 1.89
N LEU A 76 -6.01 5.32 0.89
CA LEU A 76 -5.59 5.39 -0.51
C LEU A 76 -4.69 6.61 -0.76
N ASN A 77 -5.05 7.77 -0.21
CA ASN A 77 -4.23 8.98 -0.30
C ASN A 77 -2.85 8.76 0.32
N PHE A 78 -2.78 8.12 1.50
CA PHE A 78 -1.49 7.77 2.11
C PHE A 78 -0.63 6.89 1.19
N LEU A 79 -1.20 5.87 0.54
CA LEU A 79 -0.48 5.04 -0.42
C LEU A 79 0.00 5.86 -1.62
N ILE A 80 -0.86 6.73 -2.15
CA ILE A 80 -0.55 7.58 -3.30
C ILE A 80 0.62 8.53 -2.99
N GLU A 81 0.53 9.26 -1.88
CA GLU A 81 1.57 10.18 -1.44
C GLU A 81 2.87 9.46 -1.07
N SER A 82 2.77 8.26 -0.48
CA SER A 82 3.93 7.45 -0.13
C SER A 82 4.68 6.93 -1.35
N TYR A 83 4.00 6.69 -2.47
CA TYR A 83 4.64 6.19 -3.69
C TYR A 83 5.72 7.17 -4.19
N PHE A 84 5.40 8.46 -4.28
CA PHE A 84 6.35 9.46 -4.78
C PHE A 84 7.48 9.81 -3.81
N ASN A 85 7.33 9.48 -2.52
CA ASN A 85 8.25 9.89 -1.46
C ASN A 85 8.96 8.72 -0.76
N SER A 86 9.01 7.54 -1.39
CA SER A 86 9.62 6.35 -0.78
C SER A 86 10.59 5.64 -1.72
N ASP A 87 11.43 4.77 -1.15
CA ASP A 87 12.35 3.94 -1.92
C ASP A 87 11.62 2.85 -2.73
N ARG A 88 12.37 2.18 -3.61
CA ARG A 88 11.85 1.17 -4.55
C ARG A 88 11.12 0.00 -3.88
N TRP A 89 11.44 -0.35 -2.64
CA TRP A 89 10.82 -1.47 -1.93
C TRP A 89 9.42 -1.11 -1.49
N VAL A 90 9.29 0.06 -0.85
CA VAL A 90 7.98 0.61 -0.47
C VAL A 90 7.12 0.88 -1.70
N ARG A 91 7.70 1.45 -2.76
CA ARG A 91 6.97 1.69 -4.03
C ARG A 91 6.43 0.39 -4.62
N ASN A 92 7.23 -0.67 -4.67
CA ASN A 92 6.76 -1.97 -5.13
C ASN A 92 5.63 -2.53 -4.26
N GLU A 93 5.74 -2.41 -2.94
CA GLU A 93 4.72 -2.88 -2.00
C GLU A 93 3.40 -2.12 -2.17
N ILE A 94 3.44 -0.81 -2.47
CA ILE A 94 2.25 -0.01 -2.78
C ILE A 94 1.55 -0.57 -4.03
N ILE A 95 2.30 -0.87 -5.09
CA ILE A 95 1.72 -1.43 -6.33
C ILE A 95 1.12 -2.83 -6.07
N GLN A 96 1.78 -3.66 -5.26
CA GLN A 96 1.24 -4.97 -4.87
C GLN A 96 -0.01 -4.84 -4.00
N SER A 97 -0.04 -3.86 -3.12
CA SER A 97 -1.23 -3.55 -2.31
C SER A 97 -2.40 -3.14 -3.20
N PHE A 98 -2.17 -2.33 -4.24
CA PHE A 98 -3.22 -1.98 -5.19
C PHE A 98 -3.80 -3.19 -5.93
N LEU A 99 -3.00 -4.23 -6.23
CA LEU A 99 -3.49 -5.46 -6.86
C LEU A 99 -4.60 -6.15 -6.06
N VAL A 100 -4.52 -6.11 -4.72
CA VAL A 100 -5.52 -6.76 -3.86
C VAL A 100 -6.64 -5.80 -3.45
N ILE A 101 -6.33 -4.52 -3.22
CA ILE A 101 -7.33 -3.49 -2.89
C ILE A 101 -8.34 -3.38 -4.03
N LEU A 102 -7.87 -3.29 -5.27
CA LEU A 102 -8.71 -2.96 -6.42
C LEU A 102 -9.61 -4.11 -6.90
N GLN A 103 -9.56 -5.26 -6.24
CA GLN A 103 -10.56 -6.32 -6.40
C GLN A 103 -11.90 -5.94 -5.74
N ASN A 104 -11.85 -5.10 -4.71
CA ASN A 104 -13.01 -4.66 -3.92
C ASN A 104 -13.33 -3.17 -4.10
N HIS A 105 -12.54 -2.45 -4.91
CA HIS A 105 -12.63 -1.00 -5.08
C HIS A 105 -12.65 -0.59 -6.53
N GLU A 106 -13.33 0.52 -6.80
CA GLU A 106 -13.20 1.21 -8.07
C GLU A 106 -11.87 1.96 -8.16
N TYR A 107 -11.31 1.96 -9.36
CA TYR A 107 -10.11 2.71 -9.66
C TYR A 107 -10.42 4.21 -9.68
N ASN A 108 -9.46 5.01 -9.26
CA ASN A 108 -9.48 6.46 -9.46
C ASN A 108 -8.31 6.90 -10.35
N ASN A 109 -8.36 8.14 -10.84
CA ASN A 109 -7.34 8.68 -11.73
C ASN A 109 -5.93 8.74 -11.11
N GLU A 110 -5.84 8.91 -9.79
CA GLU A 110 -4.56 9.00 -9.07
C GLU A 110 -3.85 7.64 -9.04
N ILE A 111 -4.61 6.55 -8.87
CA ILE A 111 -4.08 5.19 -8.94
C ILE A 111 -3.57 4.89 -10.35
N TYR A 112 -4.32 5.27 -11.39
CA TYR A 112 -3.85 5.10 -12.77
C TYR A 112 -2.54 5.83 -13.07
N GLN A 113 -2.37 7.04 -12.56
CA GLN A 113 -1.11 7.78 -12.67
C GLN A 113 0.04 7.01 -12.02
N ILE A 114 -0.17 6.45 -10.82
CA ILE A 114 0.85 5.64 -10.15
C ILE A 114 1.21 4.41 -10.96
N ILE A 115 0.23 3.71 -11.54
CA ILE A 115 0.50 2.56 -12.40
C ILE A 115 1.28 2.98 -13.65
N GLU A 116 0.95 4.12 -14.26
CA GLU A 116 1.70 4.69 -15.39
C GLU A 116 3.16 4.97 -15.02
N HIS A 117 3.41 5.59 -13.86
CA HIS A 117 4.76 5.80 -13.36
C HIS A 117 5.48 4.48 -13.10
N ALA A 118 4.80 3.51 -12.51
CA ALA A 118 5.36 2.20 -12.17
C ALA A 118 5.77 1.37 -13.39
N LEU A 119 5.05 1.50 -14.51
CA LEU A 119 5.44 0.87 -15.78
C LEU A 119 6.75 1.43 -16.35
N ASN A 120 7.09 2.68 -16.04
CA ASN A 120 8.27 3.37 -16.54
C ASN A 120 9.50 3.27 -15.60
N GLU A 121 9.36 2.62 -14.44
CA GLU A 121 10.43 2.50 -13.43
C GLU A 121 11.52 1.52 -13.84
N ASP A 122 12.80 1.89 -13.78
CA ASP A 122 13.91 0.97 -14.10
C ASP A 122 13.93 -0.33 -13.28
N TYR A 123 13.35 -0.29 -12.07
CA TYR A 123 13.29 -1.45 -11.20
C TYR A 123 12.23 -2.46 -11.65
N VAL A 124 12.69 -3.51 -12.33
CA VAL A 124 11.87 -4.57 -12.94
C VAL A 124 10.73 -5.12 -12.05
N PRO A 125 10.93 -5.37 -10.73
CA PRO A 125 9.83 -5.83 -9.87
C PRO A 125 8.64 -4.87 -9.83
N ILE A 126 8.86 -3.55 -9.84
CA ILE A 126 7.77 -2.57 -9.87
C ILE A 126 7.02 -2.66 -11.20
N LYS A 127 7.74 -2.71 -12.34
CA LYS A 127 7.10 -2.88 -13.66
C LYS A 127 6.23 -4.13 -13.69
N LYS A 128 6.75 -5.26 -13.18
CA LYS A 128 6.02 -6.54 -13.14
C LYS A 128 4.76 -6.43 -12.26
N SER A 129 4.87 -5.86 -11.07
CA SER A 129 3.72 -5.63 -10.18
C SER A 129 2.68 -4.74 -10.85
N ALA A 130 3.10 -3.69 -11.55
CA ALA A 130 2.20 -2.77 -12.27
C ALA A 130 1.43 -3.48 -13.38
N LEU A 131 2.12 -4.30 -14.19
CA LEU A 131 1.48 -5.14 -15.20
C LEU A 131 0.45 -6.10 -14.58
N SER A 132 0.74 -6.70 -13.43
CA SER A 132 -0.22 -7.55 -12.72
C SER A 132 -1.48 -6.79 -12.30
N VAL A 133 -1.36 -5.53 -11.85
CA VAL A 133 -2.51 -4.68 -11.54
C VAL A 133 -3.35 -4.44 -12.81
N LEU A 134 -2.70 -4.20 -13.95
CA LEU A 134 -3.43 -4.00 -15.20
C LEU A 134 -4.20 -5.23 -15.67
N MET A 135 -3.75 -6.44 -15.32
CA MET A 135 -4.44 -7.68 -15.71
C MET A 135 -5.79 -7.88 -15.01
N ILE A 136 -6.02 -7.23 -13.86
CA ILE A 136 -7.30 -7.34 -13.14
C ILE A 136 -8.29 -6.23 -13.55
N LEU A 137 -7.87 -5.30 -14.40
CA LEU A 137 -8.74 -4.26 -14.93
C LEU A 137 -9.66 -4.80 -16.02
N LYS A 138 -10.95 -4.49 -15.92
CA LYS A 138 -11.92 -4.79 -16.98
C LYS A 138 -11.66 -3.95 -18.23
N GLU A 139 -11.27 -2.70 -18.03
CA GLU A 139 -10.96 -1.75 -19.09
C GLU A 139 -9.70 -0.95 -18.70
N LEU A 140 -8.83 -0.72 -19.69
CA LEU A 140 -7.61 0.05 -19.52
C LEU A 140 -7.85 1.49 -19.99
N PRO A 141 -7.51 2.51 -19.19
CA PRO A 141 -7.53 3.89 -19.66
C PRO A 141 -6.59 4.07 -20.86
N GLU A 142 -7.00 4.89 -21.83
CA GLU A 142 -6.23 5.14 -23.06
C GLU A 142 -4.77 5.54 -22.76
N LYS A 143 -4.54 6.39 -21.76
CA LYS A 143 -3.19 6.80 -21.34
C LYS A 143 -2.29 5.63 -20.92
N VAL A 144 -2.87 4.65 -20.23
CA VAL A 144 -2.14 3.44 -19.82
C VAL A 144 -1.78 2.61 -21.06
N ILE A 145 -2.71 2.47 -22.01
CA ILE A 145 -2.47 1.78 -23.29
C ILE A 145 -1.33 2.45 -24.06
N LEU A 146 -1.38 3.77 -24.22
CA LEU A 146 -0.33 4.54 -24.91
C LEU A 146 1.04 4.37 -24.25
N THR A 147 1.07 4.31 -22.92
CA THR A 147 2.30 4.07 -22.16
C THR A 147 2.86 2.67 -22.41
N LEU A 148 2.01 1.64 -22.43
CA LEU A 148 2.42 0.27 -22.74
C LEU A 148 2.98 0.16 -24.16
N LEU A 149 2.32 0.76 -25.15
CA LEU A 149 2.81 0.76 -26.54
C LEU A 149 4.20 1.38 -26.63
N ARG A 150 4.40 2.55 -26.00
CA ARG A 150 5.71 3.22 -25.97
C ARG A 150 6.81 2.34 -25.37
N ILE A 151 6.51 1.61 -24.29
CA ILE A 151 7.48 0.74 -23.62
C ILE A 151 7.83 -0.49 -24.47
N LEU A 152 6.88 -1.00 -25.26
CA LEU A 152 7.10 -2.15 -26.14
C LEU A 152 7.84 -1.79 -27.42
N ASP A 153 7.77 -0.53 -27.85
CA ASP A 153 8.49 0.01 -29.01
C ASP A 153 9.96 0.36 -28.71
N THR A 154 10.40 0.26 -27.44
CA THR A 154 11.78 0.50 -26.99
C THR A 154 12.51 -0.78 -26.61
#